data_AF-A0A161LD46-F1
#
_entry.id   AF-A0A161LD46-F1
#
_cell.length_a   1.000
_cell.length_b   1.000
_cell.length_c   1.000
_cell.angle_alpha   90.00
_cell.angle_beta   90.00
_cell.angle_gamma   90.00
#
_symmetry.space_group_name_H-M   'P 1'
#
loop_
_entity.id
_entity.type
_entity.pdbx_description
1 polymer ?
#
loop_
_entity_poly.entity_id
_entity_poly.type
_entity_poly.pdbx_seq_one_letter_code
_entity_poly.pdbx_strand_id
1 'polypeptide(L)'
;MYETLGAKDAVLQFTAESGHGMPKEKREALATWFRQWLCNDPTPVHETTLPRVPEEDQQCTATGQVNTAFSDAESIPAYNEKIAAQMEKDRAAFLKQNDQAIRAKILSLLGMEMPKEKISVVPTGNIQLRTYSLLKYQILRKGEMPVPCVAVIPEKVAPQGKVLLFLNEAGKDAVLNDENTLSNYVNHGDILVVADLRGYGEMEDPASLNDTKYWNREYRNAMTSLHVGRPIVGQRVTDILSLVDFISSDPKFAGHSIQLQATGTYGPVAVHAAFLDLRITKTEISRSIKSYREFIRNPMQRDMFTNIIPGVLKYYDLKNLIEKAGKGRIQFID
;
A
#
# COMPACT_ATOMS: atom_id res chain seq x y z
N MET A 1 14.93 -1.63 -29.85
CA MET A 1 14.60 -3.01 -29.39
C MET A 1 14.66 -3.99 -30.55
N TYR A 2 13.76 -3.93 -31.54
CA TYR A 2 13.72 -4.91 -32.64
C TYR A 2 14.98 -4.95 -33.52
N GLU A 3 15.63 -3.81 -33.75
CA GLU A 3 16.94 -3.74 -34.42
C GLU A 3 18.03 -4.47 -33.63
N THR A 4 18.05 -4.34 -32.31
CA THR A 4 18.96 -5.07 -31.42
C THR A 4 18.74 -6.58 -31.47
N LEU A 5 17.52 -7.02 -31.77
CA LEU A 5 17.16 -8.42 -31.94
C LEU A 5 17.41 -8.95 -33.37
N GLY A 6 17.99 -8.14 -34.26
CA GLY A 6 18.22 -8.51 -35.66
C GLY A 6 16.94 -8.64 -36.51
N ALA A 7 15.82 -8.13 -36.01
CA ALA A 7 14.49 -8.29 -36.59
C ALA A 7 13.88 -6.94 -37.00
N LYS A 8 14.72 -5.98 -37.41
CA LYS A 8 14.31 -4.61 -37.75
C LYS A 8 13.19 -4.59 -38.80
N ASP A 9 13.32 -5.43 -39.82
CA ASP A 9 12.38 -5.50 -40.93
C ASP A 9 11.13 -6.34 -40.61
N ALA A 10 11.19 -7.14 -39.54
CA ALA A 10 10.09 -7.97 -39.05
C ALA A 10 9.25 -7.24 -38.00
N VAL A 11 8.92 -5.97 -38.26
CA VAL A 11 8.03 -5.16 -37.41
C VAL A 11 7.07 -4.39 -38.29
N LEU A 12 5.78 -4.48 -37.98
CA LEU A 12 4.73 -3.74 -38.68
C LEU A 12 3.76 -3.16 -37.65
N GLN A 13 3.45 -1.87 -37.80
CA GLN A 13 2.34 -1.24 -37.11
C GLN A 13 1.17 -1.10 -38.08
N PHE A 14 0.02 -1.66 -37.71
CA PHE A 14 -1.21 -1.57 -38.48
C PHE A 14 -2.34 -1.02 -37.61
N THR A 15 -3.09 -0.06 -38.13
CA THR A 15 -4.20 0.60 -37.44
C THR A 15 -5.46 0.52 -38.28
N ALA A 16 -6.59 0.21 -37.63
CA ALA A 16 -7.92 0.22 -38.24
C ALA A 16 -8.90 0.86 -37.25
N GLU A 17 -9.83 1.68 -37.78
CA GLU A 17 -10.88 2.32 -36.99
C GLU A 17 -11.93 1.29 -36.56
N SER A 18 -11.95 0.96 -35.27
CA SER A 18 -12.89 0.01 -34.67
C SER A 18 -12.92 0.16 -33.15
N GLY A 19 -13.87 -0.49 -32.49
CA GLY A 19 -13.96 -0.55 -31.02
C GLY A 19 -12.93 -1.50 -30.37
N HIS A 20 -13.15 -1.87 -29.11
CA HIS A 20 -12.35 -2.90 -28.45
C HIS A 20 -12.47 -4.23 -29.21
N GLY A 21 -11.36 -4.69 -29.78
CA GLY A 21 -11.30 -5.98 -30.46
C GLY A 21 -10.29 -6.03 -31.61
N MET A 22 -10.34 -7.14 -32.34
CA MET A 22 -9.55 -7.41 -33.53
C MET A 22 -10.50 -7.43 -34.74
N PRO A 23 -10.82 -6.28 -35.38
CA PRO A 23 -11.65 -6.27 -36.59
C PRO A 23 -10.95 -7.01 -37.74
N LYS A 24 -11.71 -7.33 -38.79
CA LYS A 24 -11.27 -8.17 -39.93
C LYS A 24 -9.93 -7.71 -40.50
N GLU A 25 -9.80 -6.41 -40.73
CA GLU A 25 -8.61 -5.78 -41.31
C GLU A 25 -7.37 -6.00 -40.43
N LYS A 26 -7.52 -5.92 -39.09
CA LYS A 26 -6.42 -6.22 -38.16
C LYS A 26 -6.06 -7.70 -38.16
N ARG A 27 -7.06 -8.61 -38.28
CA ARG A 27 -6.82 -10.06 -38.32
C ARG A 27 -6.10 -10.46 -39.61
N GLU A 28 -6.53 -9.94 -40.75
CA GLU A 28 -5.89 -10.15 -42.06
C GLU A 28 -4.46 -9.60 -42.09
N ALA A 29 -4.24 -8.38 -41.58
CA ALA A 29 -2.90 -7.81 -41.48
C ALA A 29 -1.98 -8.63 -40.57
N LEU A 30 -2.48 -9.05 -39.39
CA LEU A 30 -1.72 -9.88 -38.44
C LEU A 30 -1.38 -11.25 -39.04
N ALA A 31 -2.36 -11.92 -39.65
CA ALA A 31 -2.16 -13.24 -40.27
C ALA A 31 -1.18 -13.17 -41.46
N THR A 32 -1.28 -12.12 -42.29
CA THR A 32 -0.34 -11.87 -43.38
C THR A 32 1.07 -11.68 -42.86
N TRP A 33 1.24 -10.89 -41.78
CA TRP A 33 2.54 -10.68 -41.15
C TRP A 33 3.14 -11.99 -40.62
N PHE A 34 2.35 -12.81 -39.90
CA PHE A 34 2.83 -14.11 -39.42
C PHE A 34 3.18 -15.06 -40.58
N ARG A 35 2.36 -15.11 -41.64
CA ARG A 35 2.64 -15.93 -42.83
C ARG A 35 3.96 -15.54 -43.49
N GLN A 36 4.23 -14.24 -43.61
CA GLN A 36 5.49 -13.75 -44.15
C GLN A 36 6.68 -14.24 -43.33
N TRP A 37 6.64 -14.11 -42.00
CA TRP A 37 7.81 -14.34 -41.16
C TRP A 37 7.97 -15.78 -40.64
N LEU A 38 6.87 -16.52 -40.48
CA LEU A 38 6.90 -17.92 -40.02
C LEU A 38 6.89 -18.91 -41.18
N CYS A 39 6.28 -18.55 -42.32
CA CYS A 39 6.16 -19.45 -43.48
C CYS A 39 7.00 -18.99 -44.68
N ASN A 40 7.71 -17.85 -44.59
CA ASN A 40 8.43 -17.25 -45.70
C ASN A 40 7.53 -16.98 -46.93
N ASP A 41 6.30 -16.54 -46.69
CA ASP A 41 5.28 -16.34 -47.73
C ASP A 41 4.54 -15.01 -47.52
N PRO A 42 4.80 -13.98 -48.34
CA PRO A 42 4.23 -12.65 -48.18
C PRO A 42 2.81 -12.50 -48.77
N THR A 43 2.18 -13.59 -49.24
CA THR A 43 0.87 -13.52 -49.88
C THR A 43 -0.19 -13.01 -48.90
N PRO A 44 -0.93 -11.92 -49.23
CA PRO A 44 -1.99 -11.39 -48.39
C PRO A 44 -3.01 -12.45 -47.97
N VAL A 45 -3.30 -12.49 -46.67
CA VAL A 45 -4.37 -13.33 -46.10
C VAL A 45 -5.67 -12.55 -46.19
N HIS A 46 -6.63 -13.11 -46.93
CA HIS A 46 -8.00 -12.61 -46.96
C HIS A 46 -8.89 -13.55 -46.15
N GLU A 47 -9.46 -13.02 -45.09
CA GLU A 47 -10.36 -13.76 -44.22
C GLU A 47 -11.69 -13.98 -44.95
N THR A 48 -12.07 -15.25 -45.07
CA THR A 48 -13.29 -15.70 -45.71
C THR A 48 -14.36 -15.95 -44.64
N THR A 49 -14.58 -17.21 -44.27
CA THR A 49 -15.49 -17.60 -43.21
C THR A 49 -14.70 -17.93 -41.96
N LEU A 50 -15.04 -17.30 -40.83
CA LEU A 50 -14.42 -17.66 -39.56
C LEU A 50 -14.79 -19.10 -39.21
N PRO A 51 -13.80 -20.00 -39.00
CA PRO A 51 -14.09 -21.35 -38.59
C PRO A 51 -14.74 -21.32 -37.21
N ARG A 52 -15.88 -22.00 -37.07
CA ARG A 52 -16.48 -22.25 -35.77
C ARG A 52 -15.81 -23.47 -35.16
N VAL A 53 -14.89 -23.24 -34.23
CA VAL A 53 -14.25 -24.32 -33.46
C VAL A 53 -15.16 -24.67 -32.28
N PRO A 54 -15.61 -25.92 -32.12
CA PRO A 54 -16.32 -26.37 -30.92
C PRO A 54 -15.57 -26.02 -29.64
N GLU A 55 -16.28 -25.82 -28.53
CA GLU A 55 -15.62 -25.49 -27.26
C GLU A 55 -14.71 -26.62 -26.78
N GLU A 56 -15.13 -27.88 -26.97
CA GLU A 56 -14.30 -29.05 -26.64
C GLU A 56 -12.95 -29.07 -27.37
N ASP A 57 -12.93 -28.64 -28.64
CA ASP A 57 -11.71 -28.59 -29.46
C ASP A 57 -10.79 -27.42 -29.08
N GLN A 58 -11.30 -26.44 -28.31
CA GLN A 58 -10.52 -25.32 -27.78
C GLN A 58 -9.88 -25.65 -26.43
N GLN A 59 -10.26 -26.77 -25.78
CA GLN A 59 -9.70 -27.15 -24.50
C GLN A 59 -8.29 -27.71 -24.68
N CYS A 60 -7.30 -27.05 -24.07
CA CYS A 60 -5.91 -27.53 -24.07
C CYS A 60 -5.65 -28.66 -23.05
N THR A 61 -6.64 -29.01 -22.21
CA THR A 61 -6.54 -30.02 -21.15
C THR A 61 -7.86 -30.76 -20.99
N ALA A 62 -7.83 -31.99 -20.47
CA ALA A 62 -9.01 -32.85 -20.36
C ALA A 62 -10.17 -32.28 -19.51
N THR A 63 -9.89 -31.30 -18.64
CA THR A 63 -10.86 -30.66 -17.75
C THR A 63 -11.08 -29.18 -18.08
N GLY A 64 -10.40 -28.67 -19.11
CA GLY A 64 -10.31 -27.23 -19.40
C GLY A 64 -9.49 -26.40 -18.39
N GLN A 65 -8.91 -27.01 -17.34
CA GLN A 65 -8.12 -26.34 -16.31
C GLN A 65 -6.85 -27.13 -15.96
N VAL A 66 -5.70 -26.47 -16.02
CA VAL A 66 -4.39 -27.09 -15.73
C VAL A 66 -4.37 -27.76 -14.34
N ASN A 67 -4.88 -27.09 -13.31
CA ASN A 67 -4.87 -27.56 -11.93
C ASN A 67 -5.69 -28.82 -11.68
N THR A 68 -6.69 -29.13 -12.52
CA THR A 68 -7.51 -30.33 -12.37
C THR A 68 -7.15 -31.41 -13.39
N ALA A 69 -6.43 -31.06 -14.45
CA ALA A 69 -5.97 -32.00 -15.46
C ALA A 69 -4.66 -32.71 -15.10
N PHE A 70 -3.77 -32.07 -14.35
CA PHE A 70 -2.46 -32.62 -13.98
C PHE A 70 -2.28 -32.67 -12.47
N SER A 71 -1.92 -33.83 -11.94
CA SER A 71 -1.74 -34.04 -10.49
C SER A 71 -0.50 -33.36 -9.92
N ASP A 72 0.47 -33.02 -10.76
CA ASP A 72 1.70 -32.30 -10.44
C ASP A 72 1.61 -30.80 -10.80
N ALA A 73 0.45 -30.31 -11.22
CA ALA A 73 0.24 -28.88 -11.46
C ALA A 73 0.45 -28.07 -10.17
N GLU A 74 1.23 -26.99 -10.28
CA GLU A 74 1.45 -26.05 -9.19
C GLU A 74 0.68 -24.75 -9.46
N SER A 75 -0.23 -24.39 -8.56
CA SER A 75 -0.96 -23.12 -8.65
C SER A 75 -0.05 -21.93 -8.33
N ILE A 76 -0.36 -20.75 -8.87
CA ILE A 76 0.40 -19.51 -8.59
C ILE A 76 0.53 -19.21 -7.08
N PRO A 77 -0.53 -19.36 -6.24
CA PRO A 77 -0.37 -19.20 -4.79
C PRO A 77 0.60 -20.20 -4.17
N ALA A 78 0.54 -21.48 -4.57
CA ALA A 78 1.46 -22.51 -4.05
C ALA A 78 2.91 -22.22 -4.44
N TYR A 79 3.13 -21.85 -5.71
CA TYR A 79 4.44 -21.44 -6.22
C TYR A 79 5.00 -20.23 -5.45
N ASN A 80 4.18 -19.20 -5.24
CA ASN A 80 4.58 -18.00 -4.51
C ASN A 80 4.91 -18.29 -3.03
N GLU A 81 4.15 -19.18 -2.38
CA GLU A 81 4.43 -19.59 -1.00
C GLU A 81 5.76 -20.36 -0.89
N LYS A 82 6.07 -21.20 -1.88
CA LYS A 82 7.36 -21.90 -1.98
C LYS A 82 8.50 -20.91 -2.17
N ILE A 83 8.37 -19.93 -3.05
CA ILE A 83 9.36 -18.85 -3.21
C ILE A 83 9.54 -18.07 -1.90
N ALA A 84 8.45 -17.68 -1.25
CA ALA A 84 8.49 -16.92 -0.01
C ALA A 84 9.18 -17.69 1.12
N ALA A 85 8.98 -19.00 1.18
CA ALA A 85 9.65 -19.89 2.13
C ALA A 85 11.16 -20.02 1.84
N GLN A 86 11.55 -20.13 0.57
CA GLN A 86 12.97 -20.18 0.18
C GLN A 86 13.73 -18.89 0.56
N MET A 87 13.07 -17.74 0.51
CA MET A 87 13.64 -16.44 0.89
C MET A 87 13.86 -16.28 2.39
N GLU A 88 13.34 -17.17 3.26
CA GLU A 88 13.48 -17.05 4.72
C GLU A 88 14.94 -17.05 5.18
N LYS A 89 15.79 -17.89 4.54
CA LYS A 89 17.22 -17.97 4.87
C LYS A 89 17.94 -16.66 4.56
N ASP A 90 17.67 -16.09 3.40
CA ASP A 90 18.29 -14.84 2.95
C ASP A 90 17.80 -13.66 3.80
N ARG A 91 16.51 -13.65 4.13
CA ARG A 91 15.90 -12.69 5.06
C ARG A 91 16.57 -12.74 6.43
N ALA A 92 16.72 -13.93 7.01
CA ALA A 92 17.37 -14.12 8.30
C ALA A 92 18.85 -13.68 8.27
N ALA A 93 19.56 -13.92 7.17
CA ALA A 93 20.93 -13.45 6.98
C ALA A 93 21.00 -11.92 6.88
N PHE A 94 20.11 -11.29 6.11
CA PHE A 94 20.01 -9.84 6.01
C PHE A 94 19.73 -9.18 7.37
N LEU A 95 18.82 -9.75 8.16
CA LEU A 95 18.46 -9.23 9.48
C LEU A 95 19.57 -9.37 10.54
N LYS A 96 20.68 -10.05 10.25
CA LYS A 96 21.87 -10.07 11.13
C LYS A 96 22.83 -8.91 10.87
N GLN A 97 22.61 -8.13 9.82
CA GLN A 97 23.39 -6.92 9.56
C GLN A 97 23.12 -5.86 10.63
N ASN A 98 23.94 -4.81 10.64
CA ASN A 98 23.75 -3.69 11.56
C ASN A 98 22.46 -2.91 11.24
N ASP A 99 21.94 -2.21 12.25
CA ASP A 99 20.67 -1.48 12.15
C ASP A 99 20.68 -0.39 11.08
N GLN A 100 21.84 0.21 10.80
CA GLN A 100 21.96 1.24 9.76
C GLN A 100 21.72 0.66 8.36
N ALA A 101 22.32 -0.50 8.06
CA ALA A 101 22.11 -1.20 6.79
C ALA A 101 20.65 -1.65 6.62
N ILE A 102 20.05 -2.15 7.70
CA ILE A 102 18.64 -2.55 7.71
C ILE A 102 17.72 -1.35 7.45
N ARG A 103 17.92 -0.24 8.18
CA ARG A 103 17.17 1.00 8.00
C ARG A 103 17.31 1.57 6.59
N ALA A 104 18.54 1.63 6.06
CA ALA A 104 18.80 2.12 4.71
C ALA A 104 18.04 1.31 3.65
N LYS A 105 17.99 -0.02 3.83
CA LYS A 105 17.24 -0.88 2.91
C LYS A 105 15.73 -0.70 3.03
N ILE A 106 15.20 -0.57 4.24
CA ILE A 106 13.78 -0.29 4.46
C ILE A 106 13.38 1.02 3.77
N LEU A 107 14.15 2.09 3.97
CA LEU A 107 13.92 3.38 3.31
C LEU A 107 13.93 3.25 1.78
N SER A 108 14.91 2.51 1.23
CA SER A 108 14.98 2.22 -0.20
C SER A 108 13.76 1.45 -0.73
N LEU A 109 13.28 0.45 -0.01
CA LEU A 109 12.08 -0.32 -0.39
C LEU A 109 10.79 0.52 -0.30
N LEU A 110 10.72 1.42 0.68
CA LEU A 110 9.63 2.38 0.84
C LEU A 110 9.69 3.52 -0.19
N GLY A 111 10.77 3.64 -0.97
CA GLY A 111 10.94 4.72 -1.95
C GLY A 111 10.93 6.11 -1.29
N MET A 112 11.56 6.21 -0.12
CA MET A 112 11.60 7.45 0.67
C MET A 112 12.95 7.67 1.36
N GLU A 113 13.17 8.91 1.80
CA GLU A 113 14.25 9.27 2.72
C GLU A 113 13.64 9.75 4.04
N MET A 114 14.43 9.75 5.12
CA MET A 114 14.00 10.38 6.37
C MET A 114 13.87 11.91 6.13
N PRO A 115 12.72 12.52 6.45
CA PRO A 115 12.51 13.94 6.19
C PRO A 115 13.49 14.82 6.96
N LYS A 116 14.07 15.81 6.29
CA LYS A 116 15.01 16.79 6.88
C LYS A 116 14.44 18.19 6.96
N GLU A 117 13.52 18.51 6.05
CA GLU A 117 12.89 19.82 5.98
C GLU A 117 11.86 19.97 7.11
N LYS A 118 11.67 21.20 7.60
CA LYS A 118 10.63 21.49 8.61
C LYS A 118 9.26 21.43 7.96
N ILE A 119 8.28 20.97 8.75
CA ILE A 119 6.87 21.09 8.38
C ILE A 119 6.38 22.54 8.50
N SER A 120 5.28 22.86 7.83
CA SER A 120 4.45 24.04 8.10
C SER A 120 3.08 23.60 8.59
N VAL A 121 2.53 24.28 9.58
CA VAL A 121 1.25 23.92 10.20
C VAL A 121 0.24 25.01 9.87
N VAL A 122 -0.88 24.63 9.24
CA VAL A 122 -1.96 25.56 8.88
C VAL A 122 -3.19 25.24 9.73
N PRO A 123 -3.57 26.12 10.69
CA PRO A 123 -4.83 25.98 11.42
C PRO A 123 -6.01 26.16 10.47
N THR A 124 -6.97 25.24 10.51
CA THR A 124 -8.16 25.25 9.64
C THR A 124 -9.47 25.35 10.40
N GLY A 125 -9.44 25.21 11.73
CA GLY A 125 -10.63 25.39 12.57
C GLY A 125 -10.36 25.14 14.05
N ASN A 126 -11.26 25.66 14.89
CA ASN A 126 -11.24 25.45 16.33
C ASN A 126 -12.68 25.34 16.83
N ILE A 127 -12.98 24.31 17.62
CA ILE A 127 -14.25 24.15 18.32
C ILE A 127 -13.93 23.99 19.81
N GLN A 128 -14.43 24.92 20.62
CA GLN A 128 -14.32 24.85 22.07
C GLN A 128 -15.54 24.14 22.65
N LEU A 129 -15.32 23.05 23.39
CA LEU A 129 -16.36 22.35 24.14
C LEU A 129 -16.10 22.51 25.64
N ARG A 130 -17.04 22.01 26.46
CA ARG A 130 -16.99 22.16 27.92
C ARG A 130 -15.79 21.45 28.55
N THR A 131 -15.45 20.25 28.07
CA THR A 131 -14.44 19.37 28.69
C THR A 131 -13.19 19.18 27.84
N TYR A 132 -13.19 19.65 26.58
CA TYR A 132 -12.06 19.58 25.66
C TYR A 132 -12.20 20.58 24.51
N SER A 133 -11.14 20.76 23.72
CA SER A 133 -11.12 21.55 22.49
C SER A 133 -10.76 20.67 21.30
N LEU A 134 -11.32 20.96 20.12
CA LEU A 134 -10.97 20.34 18.85
C LEU A 134 -10.25 21.38 17.98
N LEU A 135 -8.97 21.17 17.74
CA LEU A 135 -8.13 22.02 16.90
C LEU A 135 -7.85 21.31 15.58
N LYS A 136 -8.30 21.88 14.47
CA LYS A 136 -8.14 21.32 13.12
C LYS A 136 -6.93 21.94 12.44
N TYR A 137 -6.13 21.11 11.78
CA TYR A 137 -4.93 21.52 11.09
C TYR A 137 -4.79 20.83 9.72
N GLN A 138 -4.04 21.47 8.84
CA GLN A 138 -3.36 20.82 7.72
C GLN A 138 -1.85 20.89 7.96
N ILE A 139 -1.19 19.74 7.95
CA ILE A 139 0.26 19.63 8.07
C ILE A 139 0.86 19.59 6.67
N LEU A 140 1.73 20.55 6.37
CA LEU A 140 2.35 20.68 5.07
C LEU A 140 3.82 20.29 5.17
N ARG A 141 4.26 19.43 4.25
CA ARG A 141 5.67 19.14 3.99
C ARG A 141 5.94 19.36 2.51
N LYS A 142 7.01 20.09 2.20
CA LYS A 142 7.37 20.38 0.81
C LYS A 142 7.61 19.08 0.05
N GLY A 143 7.03 18.99 -1.15
CA GLY A 143 7.11 17.80 -2.00
C GLY A 143 6.15 16.66 -1.62
N GLU A 144 5.36 16.81 -0.56
CA GLU A 144 4.36 15.84 -0.12
C GLU A 144 2.94 16.39 -0.15
N MET A 145 1.95 15.51 -0.06
CA MET A 145 0.55 15.89 0.08
C MET A 145 0.29 16.46 1.48
N PRO A 146 -0.65 17.42 1.63
CA PRO A 146 -1.06 17.90 2.94
C PRO A 146 -1.70 16.77 3.75
N VAL A 147 -1.43 16.73 5.06
CA VAL A 147 -2.05 15.76 5.98
C VAL A 147 -3.07 16.50 6.86
N PRO A 148 -4.38 16.31 6.65
CA PRO A 148 -5.40 16.86 7.54
C PRO A 148 -5.42 16.10 8.86
N CYS A 149 -5.43 16.84 9.98
CA CYS A 149 -5.53 16.24 11.31
C CYS A 149 -6.36 17.11 12.27
N VAL A 150 -6.83 16.46 13.34
CA VAL A 150 -7.55 17.11 14.44
C VAL A 150 -6.88 16.70 15.74
N ALA A 151 -6.52 17.69 16.56
CA ALA A 151 -6.07 17.50 17.93
C ALA A 151 -7.23 17.75 18.90
N VAL A 152 -7.57 16.73 19.68
CA VAL A 152 -8.51 16.79 20.80
C VAL A 152 -7.70 17.02 22.07
N ILE A 153 -7.87 18.19 22.67
CA ILE A 153 -7.11 18.59 23.86
C ILE A 153 -8.08 18.69 25.05
N PRO A 154 -7.95 17.82 26.07
CA PRO A 154 -8.75 17.91 27.29
C PRO A 154 -8.56 19.25 28.00
N GLU A 155 -9.58 19.72 28.72
CA GLU A 155 -9.47 20.93 29.57
C GLU A 155 -8.32 20.79 30.59
N LYS A 156 -8.10 19.57 31.09
CA LYS A 156 -7.01 19.23 31.99
C LYS A 156 -6.21 18.06 31.40
N VAL A 157 -5.06 18.40 30.82
CA VAL A 157 -4.09 17.39 30.40
C VAL A 157 -3.41 16.82 31.64
N ALA A 158 -3.36 15.49 31.74
CA ALA A 158 -2.72 14.82 32.87
C ALA A 158 -1.19 15.05 32.82
N PRO A 159 -0.50 15.27 33.96
CA PRO A 159 0.96 15.44 33.97
C PRO A 159 1.73 14.25 33.36
N GLN A 160 1.16 13.05 33.46
CA GLN A 160 1.68 11.81 32.86
C GLN A 160 0.88 11.39 31.61
N GLY A 161 0.03 12.27 31.10
CA GLY A 161 -0.74 12.04 29.90
C GLY A 161 0.17 11.83 28.70
N LYS A 162 -0.35 11.17 27.68
CA LYS A 162 0.34 10.94 26.41
C LYS A 162 -0.35 11.70 25.28
N VAL A 163 0.38 11.86 24.18
CA VAL A 163 -0.24 12.18 22.89
C VAL A 163 -0.45 10.86 22.15
N LEU A 164 -1.71 10.47 21.99
CA LEU A 164 -2.06 9.34 21.16
C LEU A 164 -2.34 9.83 19.74
N LEU A 165 -1.48 9.44 18.80
CA LEU A 165 -1.78 9.51 17.37
C LEU A 165 -2.62 8.28 16.98
N PHE A 166 -3.89 8.47 16.65
CA PHE A 166 -4.79 7.39 16.27
C PHE A 166 -5.17 7.49 14.79
N LEU A 167 -4.72 6.50 14.01
CA LEU A 167 -5.04 6.30 12.60
C LEU A 167 -6.07 5.18 12.44
N ASN A 168 -7.26 5.51 11.98
CA ASN A 168 -8.33 4.54 11.76
C ASN A 168 -8.62 4.37 10.26
N GLU A 169 -8.65 3.14 9.74
CA GLU A 169 -8.92 2.86 8.31
C GLU A 169 -10.28 3.40 7.83
N ALA A 170 -11.23 3.61 8.76
CA ALA A 170 -12.53 4.23 8.48
C ALA A 170 -12.46 5.77 8.40
N GLY A 171 -11.29 6.36 8.61
CA GLY A 171 -11.04 7.80 8.65
C GLY A 171 -11.12 8.38 10.06
N LYS A 172 -10.57 9.58 10.23
CA LYS A 172 -10.54 10.33 11.50
C LYS A 172 -11.94 10.63 12.03
N ASP A 173 -12.92 10.86 11.15
CA ASP A 173 -14.30 11.18 11.54
C ASP A 173 -14.98 10.01 12.24
N ALA A 174 -14.64 8.76 11.87
CA ALA A 174 -15.14 7.59 12.59
C ALA A 174 -14.68 7.56 14.05
N VAL A 175 -13.50 8.12 14.35
CA VAL A 175 -13.00 8.25 15.73
C VAL A 175 -13.64 9.45 16.43
N LEU A 176 -13.74 10.60 15.75
CA LEU A 176 -14.33 11.81 16.32
C LEU A 176 -15.84 11.68 16.59
N ASN A 177 -16.54 10.79 15.89
CA ASN A 177 -17.95 10.51 16.10
C ASN A 177 -18.21 9.37 17.11
N ASP A 178 -17.16 8.72 17.62
CA ASP A 178 -17.28 7.71 18.68
C ASP A 178 -17.12 8.36 20.06
N GLU A 179 -18.26 8.68 20.68
CA GLU A 179 -18.32 9.33 22.00
C GLU A 179 -17.63 8.52 23.09
N ASN A 180 -17.64 7.18 23.02
CA ASN A 180 -16.99 6.34 24.01
C ASN A 180 -15.47 6.47 23.91
N THR A 181 -14.96 6.39 22.68
CA THR A 181 -13.53 6.56 22.41
C THR A 181 -13.06 7.95 22.84
N LEU A 182 -13.77 9.02 22.45
CA LEU A 182 -13.43 10.38 22.86
C LEU A 182 -13.48 10.56 24.39
N SER A 183 -14.55 10.09 25.03
CA SER A 183 -14.72 10.22 26.48
C SER A 183 -13.61 9.50 27.24
N ASN A 184 -13.19 8.31 26.79
CA ASN A 184 -12.09 7.57 27.42
C ASN A 184 -10.79 8.37 27.43
N TYR A 185 -10.41 8.99 26.30
CA TYR A 185 -9.18 9.79 26.23
C TYR A 185 -9.28 11.09 27.03
N VAL A 186 -10.41 11.81 26.90
CA VAL A 186 -10.63 13.07 27.62
C VAL A 186 -10.64 12.85 29.13
N ASN A 187 -11.28 11.79 29.61
CA ASN A 187 -11.36 11.47 31.04
C ASN A 187 -10.00 11.04 31.63
N HIS A 188 -9.13 10.42 30.83
CA HIS A 188 -7.76 10.10 31.25
C HIS A 188 -6.81 11.31 31.19
N GLY A 189 -7.23 12.42 30.59
CA GLY A 189 -6.38 13.59 30.38
C GLY A 189 -5.30 13.35 29.32
N ASP A 190 -5.53 12.41 28.40
CA ASP A 190 -4.67 12.15 27.25
C ASP A 190 -5.05 13.07 26.08
N ILE A 191 -4.05 13.48 25.30
CA ILE A 191 -4.26 14.25 24.07
C ILE A 191 -4.45 13.26 22.93
N LEU A 192 -5.53 13.40 22.17
CA LEU A 192 -5.79 12.57 20.99
C LEU A 192 -5.52 13.37 19.72
N VAL A 193 -4.67 12.86 18.84
CA VAL A 193 -4.46 13.38 17.49
C VAL A 193 -4.97 12.34 16.51
N VAL A 194 -5.93 12.71 15.68
CA VAL A 194 -6.45 11.86 14.60
C VAL A 194 -6.15 12.48 13.25
N ALA A 195 -5.89 11.68 12.24
CA ALA A 195 -5.52 12.16 10.91
C ALA A 195 -6.03 11.23 9.81
N ASP A 196 -6.27 11.82 8.64
CA ASP A 196 -6.54 11.09 7.40
C ASP A 196 -5.27 11.13 6.54
N LEU A 197 -4.58 10.00 6.39
CA LEU A 197 -3.45 9.91 5.47
C LEU A 197 -3.95 9.73 4.04
N ARG A 198 -3.05 9.91 3.08
CA ARG A 198 -3.32 9.78 1.63
C ARG A 198 -4.14 8.51 1.34
N GLY A 199 -5.32 8.66 0.72
CA GLY A 199 -6.20 7.53 0.36
C GLY A 199 -7.27 7.16 1.40
N TYR A 200 -7.36 7.84 2.55
CA TYR A 200 -8.41 7.59 3.55
C TYR A 200 -9.16 8.88 3.92
N GLY A 201 -10.42 8.72 4.36
CA GLY A 201 -11.25 9.81 4.88
C GLY A 201 -11.31 11.00 3.93
N GLU A 202 -10.92 12.18 4.39
CA GLU A 202 -10.87 13.40 3.55
C GLU A 202 -9.92 13.29 2.34
N MET A 203 -8.94 12.39 2.41
CA MET A 203 -7.94 12.17 1.37
C MET A 203 -8.28 10.95 0.50
N GLU A 204 -9.47 10.39 0.64
CA GLU A 204 -9.95 9.28 -0.17
C GLU A 204 -10.25 9.70 -1.60
N ASP A 205 -9.96 8.79 -2.53
CA ASP A 205 -10.22 9.01 -3.95
C ASP A 205 -11.73 8.84 -4.25
N PRO A 206 -12.35 9.68 -5.11
CA PRO A 206 -13.74 9.50 -5.48
C PRO A 206 -14.04 8.08 -5.96
N ALA A 207 -15.13 7.50 -5.46
CA ALA A 207 -15.50 6.11 -5.76
C ALA A 207 -15.66 5.84 -7.27
N SER A 208 -16.08 6.83 -8.05
CA SER A 208 -16.19 6.74 -9.52
C SER A 208 -14.86 6.52 -10.24
N LEU A 209 -13.74 6.79 -9.57
CA LEU A 209 -12.39 6.63 -10.10
C LEU A 209 -11.74 5.29 -9.67
N ASN A 210 -12.43 4.50 -8.83
CA ASN A 210 -11.98 3.17 -8.40
C ASN A 210 -12.93 2.09 -8.92
N ASP A 211 -12.43 1.27 -9.85
CA ASP A 211 -13.17 0.16 -10.43
C ASP A 211 -13.21 -1.03 -9.45
N THR A 212 -14.42 -1.47 -9.11
CA THR A 212 -14.67 -2.51 -8.10
C THR A 212 -14.08 -3.87 -8.47
N LYS A 213 -13.81 -4.13 -9.77
CA LYS A 213 -13.21 -5.38 -10.23
C LYS A 213 -11.81 -5.64 -9.65
N TYR A 214 -11.10 -4.58 -9.24
CA TYR A 214 -9.76 -4.71 -8.65
C TYR A 214 -9.78 -5.12 -7.18
N TRP A 215 -10.97 -5.21 -6.57
CA TRP A 215 -11.18 -5.61 -5.19
C TRP A 215 -10.33 -4.82 -4.17
N ASN A 216 -10.00 -3.57 -4.50
CA ASN A 216 -9.22 -2.66 -3.69
C ASN A 216 -9.84 -1.25 -3.79
N ARG A 217 -10.06 -0.61 -2.64
CA ARG A 217 -10.70 0.70 -2.49
C ARG A 217 -9.89 1.86 -3.08
N GLU A 218 -8.60 1.66 -3.26
CA GLU A 218 -7.62 2.68 -3.66
C GLU A 218 -6.64 2.15 -4.72
N TYR A 219 -7.10 1.24 -5.59
CA TYR A 219 -6.27 0.58 -6.59
C TYR A 219 -5.53 1.59 -7.45
N ARG A 220 -6.21 2.65 -7.88
CA ARG A 220 -5.63 3.71 -8.72
C ARG A 220 -4.46 4.42 -8.02
N ASN A 221 -4.63 4.77 -6.74
CA ASN A 221 -3.61 5.44 -5.94
C ASN A 221 -2.41 4.52 -5.70
N ALA A 222 -2.67 3.27 -5.32
CA ALA A 222 -1.64 2.26 -5.10
C ALA A 222 -0.82 2.00 -6.38
N MET A 223 -1.49 1.79 -7.52
CA MET A 223 -0.81 1.56 -8.79
C MET A 223 -0.03 2.78 -9.26
N THR A 224 -0.60 3.99 -9.18
CA THR A 224 0.12 5.22 -9.55
C THR A 224 1.39 5.38 -8.71
N SER A 225 1.29 5.12 -7.41
CA SER A 225 2.42 5.15 -6.47
C SER A 225 3.53 4.16 -6.85
N LEU A 226 3.15 2.95 -7.27
CA LEU A 226 4.11 1.94 -7.75
C LEU A 226 4.81 2.37 -9.06
N HIS A 227 4.07 2.96 -10.00
CA HIS A 227 4.64 3.42 -11.29
C HIS A 227 5.66 4.55 -11.13
N VAL A 228 5.49 5.41 -10.12
CA VAL A 228 6.46 6.49 -9.82
C VAL A 228 7.60 6.03 -8.89
N GLY A 229 7.68 4.73 -8.58
CA GLY A 229 8.74 4.14 -7.75
C GLY A 229 8.66 4.50 -6.26
N ARG A 230 7.51 5.02 -5.79
CA ARG A 230 7.29 5.40 -4.39
C ARG A 230 6.06 4.67 -3.86
N PRO A 231 6.16 3.43 -3.35
CA PRO A 231 5.00 2.70 -2.85
C PRO A 231 4.19 3.52 -1.84
N ILE A 232 2.87 3.40 -1.87
CA ILE A 232 1.99 4.23 -1.03
C ILE A 232 2.27 4.05 0.48
N VAL A 233 2.76 2.88 0.89
CA VAL A 233 3.21 2.62 2.26
C VAL A 233 4.31 3.59 2.69
N GLY A 234 5.33 3.83 1.85
CA GLY A 234 6.42 4.76 2.17
C GLY A 234 5.98 6.22 2.19
N GLN A 235 5.08 6.58 1.29
CA GLN A 235 4.43 7.89 1.31
C GLN A 235 3.66 8.10 2.64
N ARG A 236 2.87 7.11 3.08
CA ARG A 236 2.13 7.19 4.36
C ARG A 236 3.03 7.15 5.58
N VAL A 237 4.16 6.45 5.54
CA VAL A 237 5.18 6.55 6.60
C VAL A 237 5.65 8.00 6.69
N THR A 238 5.92 8.67 5.57
CA THR A 238 6.28 10.10 5.55
C THR A 238 5.18 10.99 6.16
N ASP A 239 3.91 10.67 5.89
CA ASP A 239 2.78 11.38 6.49
C ASP A 239 2.75 11.21 8.02
N ILE A 240 2.96 9.99 8.54
CA ILE A 240 3.08 9.73 9.99
C ILE A 240 4.24 10.52 10.59
N LEU A 241 5.41 10.52 9.94
CA LEU A 241 6.57 11.30 10.42
C LEU A 241 6.27 12.80 10.45
N SER A 242 5.44 13.30 9.53
CA SER A 242 5.00 14.70 9.53
C SER A 242 4.07 15.02 10.71
N LEU A 243 3.19 14.10 11.08
CA LEU A 243 2.37 14.21 12.29
C LEU A 243 3.21 14.13 13.56
N VAL A 244 4.23 13.26 13.60
CA VAL A 244 5.17 13.17 14.72
C VAL A 244 5.97 14.47 14.86
N ASP A 245 6.42 15.07 13.74
CA ASP A 245 7.08 16.39 13.76
C ASP A 245 6.15 17.49 14.27
N PHE A 246 4.87 17.47 13.88
CA PHE A 246 3.85 18.38 14.39
C PHE A 246 3.69 18.24 15.91
N ILE A 247 3.50 17.02 16.38
CA ILE A 247 3.35 16.73 17.81
C ILE A 247 4.61 17.15 18.58
N SER A 248 5.80 16.90 18.02
CA SER A 248 7.07 17.22 18.69
C SER A 248 7.39 18.71 18.72
N SER A 249 6.78 19.53 17.84
CA SER A 249 7.13 20.94 17.68
C SER A 249 6.12 21.93 18.24
N ASP A 250 4.85 21.53 18.45
CA ASP A 250 3.86 22.40 19.08
C ASP A 250 4.00 22.38 20.62
N PRO A 251 4.18 23.54 21.27
CA PRO A 251 4.29 23.64 22.73
C PRO A 251 3.12 23.02 23.52
N LYS A 252 1.92 22.90 22.92
CA LYS A 252 0.75 22.27 23.56
C LYS A 252 0.95 20.80 23.88
N PHE A 253 1.90 20.15 23.21
CA PHE A 253 2.18 18.72 23.34
C PHE A 253 3.50 18.46 24.07
N ALA A 254 4.21 19.51 24.47
CA ALA A 254 5.54 19.39 25.08
C ALA A 254 5.49 18.60 26.39
N GLY A 255 6.47 17.71 26.59
CA GLY A 255 6.58 16.88 27.80
C GLY A 255 5.77 15.59 27.77
N HIS A 256 4.94 15.36 26.75
CA HIS A 256 4.13 14.16 26.62
C HIS A 256 4.73 13.15 25.64
N SER A 257 4.65 11.85 25.99
CA SER A 257 5.13 10.79 25.10
C SER A 257 4.18 10.56 23.93
N ILE A 258 4.72 10.23 22.75
CA ILE A 258 3.93 9.96 21.54
C ILE A 258 3.68 8.47 21.43
N GLN A 259 2.42 8.05 21.46
CA GLN A 259 1.99 6.70 21.17
C GLN A 259 1.20 6.66 19.86
N LEU A 260 1.28 5.55 19.13
CA LEU A 260 0.60 5.34 17.87
C LEU A 260 -0.42 4.22 18.01
N GLN A 261 -1.66 4.46 17.63
CA GLN A 261 -2.68 3.43 17.45
C GLN A 261 -3.10 3.38 15.99
N ALA A 262 -3.12 2.19 15.40
CA ALA A 262 -3.47 2.01 13.99
C ALA A 262 -4.44 0.84 13.82
N THR A 263 -5.45 1.01 12.96
CA THR A 263 -6.37 -0.09 12.59
C THR A 263 -6.22 -0.47 11.14
N GLY A 264 -6.54 -1.72 10.80
CA GLY A 264 -6.81 -2.08 9.42
C GLY A 264 -5.58 -1.99 8.54
N THR A 265 -5.79 -1.46 7.35
CA THR A 265 -4.73 -1.27 6.35
C THR A 265 -3.62 -0.30 6.77
N TYR A 266 -3.77 0.48 7.86
CA TYR A 266 -2.67 1.27 8.44
C TYR A 266 -1.61 0.44 9.18
N GLY A 267 -1.89 -0.80 9.59
CA GLY A 267 -0.99 -1.58 10.43
C GLY A 267 0.44 -1.71 9.88
N PRO A 268 0.65 -2.15 8.63
CA PRO A 268 1.98 -2.19 8.04
C PRO A 268 2.68 -0.82 8.07
N VAL A 269 1.98 0.26 7.72
CA VAL A 269 2.52 1.63 7.76
C VAL A 269 2.99 1.99 9.18
N ALA A 270 2.19 1.68 10.19
CA ALA A 270 2.49 1.94 11.59
C ALA A 270 3.72 1.17 12.08
N VAL A 271 3.87 -0.10 11.69
CA VAL A 271 5.08 -0.89 11.98
C VAL A 271 6.33 -0.20 11.43
N HIS A 272 6.29 0.25 10.17
CA HIS A 272 7.43 0.90 9.52
C HIS A 272 7.76 2.24 10.18
N ALA A 273 6.75 3.08 10.45
CA ALA A 273 6.95 4.38 11.08
C ALA A 273 7.54 4.24 12.49
N ALA A 274 6.99 3.34 13.33
CA ALA A 274 7.48 3.08 14.67
C ALA A 274 8.90 2.48 14.69
N PHE A 275 9.22 1.64 13.70
CA PHE A 275 10.58 1.12 13.54
C PHE A 275 11.58 2.23 13.19
N LEU A 276 11.20 3.14 12.29
CA LEU A 276 12.09 4.18 11.76
C LEU A 276 12.26 5.37 12.71
N ASP A 277 11.24 5.74 13.49
CA ASP A 277 11.26 6.91 14.36
C ASP A 277 11.16 6.54 15.84
N LEU A 278 12.18 6.89 16.62
CA LEU A 278 12.28 6.57 18.04
C LEU A 278 11.38 7.42 18.94
N ARG A 279 10.83 8.52 18.43
CA ARG A 279 9.90 9.39 19.18
C ARG A 279 8.55 8.70 19.41
N ILE A 280 8.17 7.76 18.56
CA ILE A 280 7.02 6.87 18.79
C ILE A 280 7.43 5.83 19.84
N THR A 281 6.95 6.02 21.07
CA THR A 281 7.36 5.23 22.24
C THR A 281 6.63 3.90 22.33
N LYS A 282 5.38 3.83 21.82
CA LYS A 282 4.56 2.62 21.77
C LYS A 282 3.66 2.64 20.55
N THR A 283 3.41 1.48 19.97
CA THR A 283 2.52 1.28 18.83
C THR A 283 1.60 0.10 19.05
N GLU A 284 0.29 0.33 18.95
CA GLU A 284 -0.75 -0.69 19.07
C GLU A 284 -1.51 -0.80 17.74
N ILE A 285 -1.63 -2.02 17.24
CA ILE A 285 -2.22 -2.30 15.93
C ILE A 285 -3.37 -3.29 16.10
N SER A 286 -4.49 -3.06 15.44
CA SER A 286 -5.59 -4.03 15.39
C SER A 286 -6.17 -4.17 13.99
N ARG A 287 -6.87 -5.27 13.75
CA ARG A 287 -7.57 -5.65 12.53
C ARG A 287 -6.69 -5.56 11.28
N SER A 288 -5.43 -5.95 11.41
CA SER A 288 -4.43 -5.77 10.35
C SER A 288 -3.61 -7.03 10.11
N ILE A 289 -3.01 -7.13 8.93
CA ILE A 289 -2.11 -8.24 8.60
C ILE A 289 -0.89 -8.21 9.52
N LYS A 290 -0.45 -9.39 9.95
CA LYS A 290 0.72 -9.59 10.82
C LYS A 290 1.94 -10.03 10.02
N SER A 291 1.73 -10.43 8.76
CA SER A 291 2.77 -10.83 7.82
C SER A 291 2.36 -10.53 6.37
N TYR A 292 3.31 -10.13 5.53
CA TYR A 292 3.09 -10.01 4.09
C TYR A 292 2.79 -11.36 3.42
N ARG A 293 3.14 -12.48 4.06
CA ARG A 293 2.79 -13.82 3.56
C ARG A 293 1.30 -14.13 3.66
N GLU A 294 0.53 -13.39 4.47
CA GLU A 294 -0.92 -13.55 4.53
C GLU A 294 -1.57 -13.28 3.17
N PHE A 295 -1.06 -12.30 2.41
CA PHE A 295 -1.48 -12.01 1.04
C PHE A 295 -1.19 -13.16 0.07
N ILE A 296 -0.11 -13.90 0.29
CA ILE A 296 0.26 -15.05 -0.56
C ILE A 296 -0.65 -16.24 -0.25
N ARG A 297 -0.90 -16.48 1.04
CA ARG A 297 -1.72 -17.60 1.53
C ARG A 297 -3.20 -17.40 1.28
N ASN A 298 -3.66 -16.15 1.25
CA ASN A 298 -5.06 -15.78 1.08
C ASN A 298 -5.19 -14.79 -0.09
N PRO A 299 -5.04 -15.25 -1.35
CA PRO A 299 -4.99 -14.38 -2.53
C PRO A 299 -6.34 -13.71 -2.88
N MET A 300 -7.44 -14.09 -2.22
CA MET A 300 -8.78 -13.50 -2.40
C MET A 300 -9.13 -12.46 -1.34
N GLN A 301 -8.13 -11.85 -0.71
CA GLN A 301 -8.33 -10.78 0.26
C GLN A 301 -8.63 -9.45 -0.44
N ARG A 302 -9.42 -8.59 0.24
CA ARG A 302 -9.64 -7.21 -0.21
C ARG A 302 -8.41 -6.37 0.06
N ASP A 303 -8.30 -5.28 -0.67
CA ASP A 303 -7.39 -4.17 -0.37
C ASP A 303 -5.89 -4.55 -0.35
N MET A 304 -5.50 -5.63 -1.03
CA MET A 304 -4.10 -6.09 -1.03
C MET A 304 -3.11 -5.05 -1.58
N PHE A 305 -3.46 -4.35 -2.66
CA PHE A 305 -2.60 -3.33 -3.29
C PHE A 305 -2.20 -2.18 -2.37
N THR A 306 -3.01 -1.90 -1.34
CA THR A 306 -2.79 -0.83 -0.37
C THR A 306 -1.48 -0.98 0.40
N ASN A 307 -1.01 -2.21 0.59
CA ASN A 307 0.16 -2.50 1.40
C ASN A 307 1.30 -3.19 0.63
N ILE A 308 1.29 -3.14 -0.71
CA ILE A 308 2.36 -3.73 -1.52
C ILE A 308 3.63 -2.89 -1.42
N ILE A 309 4.72 -3.55 -1.01
CA ILE A 309 6.09 -3.05 -1.11
C ILE A 309 6.88 -4.01 -2.00
N PRO A 310 7.30 -3.61 -3.21
CA PRO A 310 8.02 -4.49 -4.13
C PRO A 310 9.29 -5.08 -3.49
N GLY A 311 9.37 -6.41 -3.46
CA GLY A 311 10.56 -7.14 -2.99
C GLY A 311 10.75 -7.20 -1.47
N VAL A 312 9.79 -6.75 -0.67
CA VAL A 312 9.91 -6.69 0.81
C VAL A 312 10.31 -8.02 1.44
N LEU A 313 9.67 -9.13 1.04
CA LEU A 313 9.89 -10.47 1.60
C LEU A 313 11.29 -11.04 1.33
N LYS A 314 12.08 -10.43 0.44
CA LYS A 314 13.51 -10.75 0.26
C LYS A 314 14.37 -10.27 1.43
N TYR A 315 13.89 -9.29 2.22
CA TYR A 315 14.69 -8.59 3.23
C TYR A 315 14.07 -8.68 4.62
N TYR A 316 12.76 -8.54 4.75
CA TYR A 316 12.08 -8.68 6.04
C TYR A 316 10.59 -9.01 5.86
N ASP A 317 9.97 -9.40 6.96
CA ASP A 317 8.52 -9.41 7.15
C ASP A 317 8.14 -8.50 8.34
N LEU A 318 6.86 -8.18 8.52
CA LEU A 318 6.39 -7.26 9.57
C LEU A 318 6.81 -7.71 10.97
N LYS A 319 6.67 -9.01 11.27
CA LYS A 319 7.12 -9.60 12.54
C LYS A 319 8.60 -9.33 12.83
N ASN A 320 9.46 -9.34 11.80
CA ASN A 320 10.89 -9.11 12.01
C ASN A 320 11.19 -7.66 12.41
N LEU A 321 10.45 -6.69 11.86
CA LEU A 321 10.58 -5.28 12.27
C LEU A 321 10.09 -5.08 13.69
N ILE A 322 9.00 -5.74 14.07
CA ILE A 322 8.46 -5.71 15.44
C ILE A 322 9.48 -6.25 16.44
N GLU A 323 10.06 -7.42 16.17
CA GLU A 323 11.08 -8.02 17.03
C GLU A 323 12.32 -7.12 17.16
N LYS A 324 12.77 -6.52 16.06
CA LYS A 324 13.91 -5.60 16.06
C LYS A 324 13.63 -4.25 16.72
N ALA A 325 12.38 -3.78 16.72
CA ALA A 325 12.01 -2.52 17.37
C ALA A 325 12.14 -2.59 18.91
N GLY A 326 12.19 -3.79 19.48
CA GLY A 326 12.30 -4.04 20.91
C GLY A 326 10.98 -4.48 21.54
N LYS A 327 11.09 -5.25 22.63
CA LYS A 327 9.94 -5.89 23.30
C LYS A 327 8.93 -4.85 23.78
N GLY A 328 7.65 -5.06 23.42
CA GLY A 328 6.52 -4.24 23.88
C GLY A 328 6.38 -2.88 23.18
N ARG A 329 7.28 -2.57 22.23
CA ARG A 329 7.24 -1.29 21.51
C ARG A 329 6.19 -1.27 20.40
N ILE A 330 6.07 -2.35 19.65
CA ILE A 330 5.05 -2.53 18.61
C ILE A 330 4.30 -3.83 18.93
N GLN A 331 2.97 -3.78 18.99
CA GLN A 331 2.15 -4.96 19.29
C GLN A 331 0.84 -4.96 18.51
N PHE A 332 0.41 -6.15 18.11
CA PHE A 332 -0.96 -6.40 17.70
C PHE A 332 -1.80 -6.72 18.94
N ILE A 333 -3.00 -6.15 19.03
CA ILE A 333 -3.86 -6.27 20.22
C ILE A 333 -5.10 -7.16 19.99
N ASP A 334 -5.12 -7.92 18.91
CA ASP A 334 -6.21 -8.81 18.49
C ASP A 334 -5.76 -10.21 18.02
#